data_AF-A0A925XMQ2-F1
#
_entry.id   AF-A0A925XMQ2-F1
#
_cell.length_a   1.000
_cell.length_b   1.000
_cell.length_c   1.000
_cell.angle_alpha   90.00
_cell.angle_beta   90.00
_cell.angle_gamma   90.00
#
_symmetry.space_group_name_H-M   'P 1'
#
loop_
_entity.id
_entity.type
_entity.pdbx_description
1 polymer ?
#
loop_
_entity_poly.entity_id
_entity_poly.type
_entity_poly.pdbx_seq_one_letter_code
_entity_poly.pdbx_strand_id
1 'polypeptide(L)'
;IAALRDLHKLIRAEANRRAVGHDAKDDGVSRNVKLGRGGIRELEFVAQTFQIIRGGRDLRLRSKSTLQTLRTLSELRILPAETCQKLAVAYVFLRNLEHALQYVDDAQTHVVPSDVAEIEAIAKLIGAHSVPAMMAEYQASQTLVADTFDAIFAERADDRADLPLALGALSGGADDGVLTEDLRARGFADPAATAQRVRSVLESRRAQSGSEAARSALTRLVQRALQAAIELSHGAGAPHSIDPDEHFARFAQLADVVAGRNTYVALLNQYPHAFERVMRMLAASRWATQYLVRHPILLDELLDDRLVEHEPDWAAWSSSVGQQLAEVRDDQEQQMNLLRDAHHAQVFRLLVADLDGRLTVEKLADQLSALADSTLTLALDTVWSTLPRRHRQAPRFAVVGYGKLGGKELGYESDLDLIFLYDDDHPEAAEIYAMFARRLLTWLNTQTSSGKLFEIDLRLRPDGNAGLMVSSFDAFSGYQRNETEGGHGAWPWEHQALTRARFSAGDSGIGARFEAEREYVLMQPRDGDKLR
;
A
#
# COMPACT_ATOMS: atom_id res chain seq x y z
N ILE A 1 2.55 -12.85 10.33
CA ILE A 1 1.43 -13.70 9.84
C ILE A 1 1.66 -15.19 10.13
N ALA A 2 2.81 -15.80 9.82
CA ALA A 2 3.10 -17.20 10.24
C ALA A 2 2.93 -17.40 11.77
N ALA A 3 3.53 -16.52 12.59
CA ALA A 3 3.32 -16.51 14.04
C ALA A 3 1.85 -16.29 14.47
N LEU A 4 1.08 -15.50 13.71
CA LEU A 4 -0.36 -15.30 13.96
C LEU A 4 -1.18 -16.55 13.61
N ARG A 5 -0.78 -17.28 12.57
CA ARG A 5 -1.37 -18.57 12.18
C ARG A 5 -1.01 -19.69 13.15
N ASP A 6 0.22 -19.73 13.64
CA ASP A 6 0.62 -20.68 14.67
C ASP A 6 -0.09 -20.37 15.99
N LEU A 7 -0.22 -19.09 16.35
CA LEU A 7 -0.99 -18.65 17.51
C LEU A 7 -2.50 -18.95 17.34
N HIS A 8 -3.06 -18.77 16.14
CA HIS A 8 -4.40 -19.24 15.83
C HIS A 8 -4.52 -20.76 16.01
N LYS A 9 -3.64 -21.57 15.41
CA LYS A 9 -3.65 -23.04 15.58
C LYS A 9 -3.55 -23.45 17.05
N LEU A 10 -2.72 -22.75 17.84
CA LEU A 10 -2.59 -22.98 19.29
C LEU A 10 -3.87 -22.60 20.05
N ILE A 11 -4.47 -21.44 19.76
CA ILE A 11 -5.74 -21.00 20.35
C ILE A 11 -6.86 -21.98 19.99
N ARG A 12 -6.94 -22.41 18.73
CA ARG A 12 -7.91 -23.39 18.25
C ARG A 12 -7.72 -24.77 18.88
N ALA A 13 -6.48 -25.25 18.96
CA ALA A 13 -6.17 -26.51 19.63
C ALA A 13 -6.50 -26.45 21.14
N GLU A 14 -6.28 -25.31 21.77
CA GLU A 14 -6.63 -25.07 23.17
C GLU A 14 -8.16 -25.01 23.38
N ALA A 15 -8.88 -24.31 22.52
CA ALA A 15 -10.33 -24.22 22.52
C ALA A 15 -10.98 -25.60 22.29
N ASN A 16 -10.47 -26.35 21.32
CA ASN A 16 -10.93 -27.72 21.03
C ASN A 16 -10.60 -28.68 22.18
N ARG A 17 -9.42 -28.60 22.80
CA ARG A 17 -9.08 -29.41 23.99
C ARG A 17 -10.04 -29.16 25.15
N ARG A 18 -10.42 -27.89 25.39
CA ARG A 18 -11.40 -27.55 26.43
C ARG A 18 -12.85 -27.86 26.04
N ALA A 19 -13.15 -27.96 24.75
CA ALA A 19 -14.43 -28.45 24.25
C ALA A 19 -14.57 -29.99 24.36
N VAL A 20 -13.46 -30.73 24.58
CA VAL A 20 -13.43 -32.21 24.69
C VAL A 20 -13.11 -32.70 26.12
N GLY A 21 -12.60 -31.84 26.99
CA GLY A 21 -12.36 -32.14 28.42
C GLY A 21 -13.63 -32.28 29.27
N HIS A 22 -13.48 -32.48 30.60
CA HIS A 22 -14.55 -32.73 31.60
C HIS A 22 -15.78 -31.77 31.59
N ASP A 23 -15.73 -30.69 30.80
CA ASP A 23 -16.79 -29.69 30.65
C ASP A 23 -17.73 -29.94 29.45
N ALA A 24 -17.55 -31.05 28.71
CA ALA A 24 -18.31 -31.39 27.50
C ALA A 24 -19.43 -32.42 27.75
N LYS A 25 -20.62 -32.17 27.17
CA LYS A 25 -21.66 -33.18 26.88
C LYS A 25 -22.19 -33.00 25.45
N ASP A 26 -22.90 -34.02 24.96
CA ASP A 26 -23.39 -34.37 23.59
C ASP A 26 -23.70 -33.29 22.54
N ASP A 27 -23.78 -32.00 22.89
CA ASP A 27 -24.28 -30.94 22.01
C ASP A 27 -23.15 -30.09 21.37
N GLY A 28 -21.88 -30.37 21.71
CA GLY A 28 -20.70 -29.73 21.08
C GLY A 28 -20.41 -28.28 21.52
N VAL A 29 -21.14 -27.75 22.51
CA VAL A 29 -20.98 -26.37 23.01
C VAL A 29 -20.05 -26.32 24.22
N SER A 30 -18.99 -25.51 24.15
CA SER A 30 -18.07 -25.33 25.29
C SER A 30 -18.68 -24.41 26.36
N ARG A 31 -18.69 -24.86 27.62
CA ARG A 31 -19.12 -24.05 28.78
C ARG A 31 -18.14 -22.96 29.20
N ASN A 32 -16.93 -22.94 28.63
CA ASN A 32 -15.94 -21.93 28.98
C ASN A 32 -16.13 -20.68 28.11
N VAL A 33 -16.70 -19.62 28.67
CA VAL A 33 -17.09 -18.39 27.94
C VAL A 33 -15.89 -17.64 27.36
N LYS A 34 -14.70 -17.84 27.92
CA LYS A 34 -13.48 -17.12 27.52
C LYS A 34 -12.59 -17.93 26.58
N LEU A 35 -12.41 -19.21 26.90
CA LEU A 35 -11.42 -20.08 26.30
C LEU A 35 -12.03 -21.15 25.39
N GLY A 36 -13.35 -21.32 25.43
CA GLY A 36 -14.06 -22.18 24.50
C GLY A 36 -14.06 -21.61 23.08
N ARG A 37 -14.35 -22.47 22.10
CA ARG A 37 -14.53 -22.04 20.70
C ARG A 37 -15.64 -20.99 20.63
N GLY A 38 -15.39 -19.90 19.92
CA GLY A 38 -16.28 -18.75 19.86
C GLY A 38 -16.29 -17.86 21.11
N GLY A 39 -15.37 -18.08 22.04
CA GLY A 39 -15.30 -17.35 23.30
C GLY A 39 -14.66 -15.96 23.18
N ILE A 40 -14.62 -15.25 24.32
CA ILE A 40 -14.07 -13.88 24.43
C ILE A 40 -12.66 -13.77 23.83
N ARG A 41 -11.80 -14.77 24.07
CA ARG A 41 -10.40 -14.74 23.59
C ARG A 41 -10.31 -14.78 22.07
N GLU A 42 -11.13 -15.58 21.39
CA GLU A 42 -11.15 -15.62 19.93
C GLU A 42 -11.64 -14.29 19.36
N LEU A 43 -12.67 -13.68 19.96
CA LEU A 43 -13.17 -12.36 19.56
C LEU A 43 -12.13 -11.25 19.74
N GLU A 44 -11.43 -11.21 20.88
CA GLU A 44 -10.33 -10.26 21.11
C GLU A 44 -9.21 -10.47 20.09
N PHE A 45 -8.93 -11.72 19.74
CA PHE A 45 -7.95 -12.06 18.73
C PHE A 45 -8.35 -11.60 17.33
N VAL A 46 -9.63 -11.68 16.97
CA VAL A 46 -10.16 -11.11 15.71
C VAL A 46 -9.76 -9.64 15.61
N ALA A 47 -10.07 -8.85 16.65
CA ALA A 47 -9.73 -7.43 16.66
C ALA A 47 -8.22 -7.21 16.59
N GLN A 48 -7.45 -7.87 17.46
CA GLN A 48 -5.99 -7.72 17.58
C GLN A 48 -5.23 -8.14 16.32
N THR A 49 -5.72 -9.12 15.59
CA THR A 49 -5.13 -9.57 14.32
C THR A 49 -5.01 -8.40 13.35
N PHE A 50 -6.07 -7.61 13.20
CA PHE A 50 -6.03 -6.44 12.33
C PHE A 50 -5.20 -5.28 12.89
N GLN A 51 -5.08 -5.15 14.21
CA GLN A 51 -4.16 -4.18 14.83
C GLN A 51 -2.71 -4.52 14.51
N ILE A 52 -2.34 -5.81 14.55
CA ILE A 52 -1.00 -6.26 14.22
C ILE A 52 -0.72 -6.10 12.71
N ILE A 53 -1.70 -6.40 11.85
CA ILE A 53 -1.54 -6.31 10.40
C ILE A 53 -1.48 -4.85 9.93
N ARG A 54 -2.38 -3.98 10.40
CA ARG A 54 -2.56 -2.63 9.85
C ARG A 54 -2.24 -1.49 10.82
N GLY A 55 -2.07 -1.77 12.11
CA GLY A 55 -1.72 -0.74 13.10
C GLY A 55 -0.36 -0.09 12.84
N GLY A 56 0.53 -0.73 12.07
CA GLY A 56 1.77 -0.10 11.60
C GLY A 56 1.52 1.17 10.78
N ARG A 57 0.49 1.17 9.92
CA ARG A 57 0.15 2.29 9.02
C ARG A 57 -0.99 3.18 9.51
N ASP A 58 -2.00 2.60 10.15
CA ASP A 58 -3.14 3.37 10.66
C ASP A 58 -3.09 3.42 12.19
N LEU A 59 -2.72 4.59 12.71
CA LEU A 59 -2.61 4.82 14.15
C LEU A 59 -3.94 4.61 14.88
N ARG A 60 -5.08 4.79 14.21
CA ARG A 60 -6.42 4.60 14.81
C ARG A 60 -6.68 3.14 15.19
N LEU A 61 -6.00 2.19 14.55
CA LEU A 61 -6.07 0.76 14.89
C LEU A 61 -5.20 0.39 16.10
N ARG A 62 -4.47 1.32 16.73
CA ARG A 62 -3.65 1.07 17.93
C ARG A 62 -4.42 1.25 19.25
N SER A 63 -5.76 1.35 19.21
CA SER A 63 -6.56 1.43 20.43
C SER A 63 -6.37 0.20 21.33
N LYS A 64 -6.45 0.39 22.65
CA LYS A 64 -6.46 -0.72 23.62
C LYS A 64 -7.84 -1.36 23.79
N SER A 65 -8.90 -0.77 23.23
CA SER A 65 -10.29 -1.22 23.40
C SER A 65 -10.74 -2.07 22.22
N THR A 66 -11.15 -3.32 22.48
CA THR A 66 -11.72 -4.23 21.47
C THR A 66 -12.92 -3.61 20.75
N LEU A 67 -13.84 -2.97 21.48
CA LEU A 67 -15.02 -2.32 20.90
C LEU A 67 -14.65 -1.13 20.00
N GLN A 68 -13.67 -0.32 20.42
CA GLN A 68 -13.20 0.79 19.60
C GLN A 68 -12.52 0.26 18.34
N THR A 69 -11.71 -0.80 18.45
CA THR A 69 -11.09 -1.45 17.31
C THR A 69 -12.13 -1.99 16.33
N LEU A 70 -13.19 -2.68 16.80
CA LEU A 70 -14.28 -3.14 15.93
C LEU A 70 -14.97 -1.98 15.19
N ARG A 71 -15.19 -0.85 15.87
CA ARG A 71 -15.72 0.37 15.23
C ARG A 71 -14.76 0.89 14.16
N THR A 72 -13.47 1.03 14.46
CA THR A 72 -12.46 1.47 13.49
C THR A 72 -12.38 0.52 12.29
N LEU A 73 -12.47 -0.80 12.51
CA LEU A 73 -12.48 -1.80 11.43
C LEU A 73 -13.69 -1.63 10.51
N SER A 74 -14.85 -1.27 11.05
CA SER A 74 -16.05 -0.95 10.27
C SER A 74 -15.88 0.36 9.49
N GLU A 75 -15.38 1.43 10.12
CA GLU A 75 -15.16 2.74 9.49
C GLU A 75 -14.15 2.65 8.34
N LEU A 76 -13.12 1.83 8.51
CA LEU A 76 -12.11 1.52 7.50
C LEU A 76 -12.57 0.51 6.44
N ARG A 77 -13.79 -0.05 6.58
CA ARG A 77 -14.34 -1.11 5.73
C ARG A 77 -13.42 -2.33 5.61
N ILE A 78 -12.66 -2.63 6.66
CA ILE A 78 -11.81 -3.83 6.74
C ILE A 78 -12.66 -5.08 7.00
N LEU A 79 -13.71 -4.91 7.81
CA LEU A 79 -14.75 -5.90 8.02
C LEU A 79 -16.12 -5.29 7.67
N PRO A 80 -17.10 -6.10 7.22
CA PRO A 80 -18.46 -5.61 6.98
C PRO A 80 -19.03 -4.97 8.24
N ALA A 81 -19.71 -3.83 8.09
CA ALA A 81 -20.28 -3.08 9.21
C ALA A 81 -21.25 -3.93 10.05
N GLU A 82 -22.05 -4.76 9.37
CA GLU A 82 -22.96 -5.70 10.02
C GLU A 82 -22.21 -6.72 10.90
N THR A 83 -21.11 -7.28 10.40
CA THR A 83 -20.27 -8.22 11.16
C THR A 83 -19.68 -7.55 12.39
N CYS A 84 -19.11 -6.34 12.25
CA CYS A 84 -18.56 -5.59 13.39
C CYS A 84 -19.62 -5.29 14.45
N GLN A 85 -20.84 -4.93 14.02
CA GLN A 85 -21.95 -4.66 14.94
C GLN A 85 -22.37 -5.92 15.69
N LYS A 86 -22.53 -7.05 15.00
CA LYS A 86 -22.88 -8.34 15.63
C LYS A 86 -21.79 -8.80 16.60
N LEU A 87 -20.52 -8.67 16.23
CA LEU A 87 -19.38 -8.99 17.12
C LEU A 87 -19.35 -8.09 18.35
N ALA A 88 -19.65 -6.79 18.21
CA ALA A 88 -19.70 -5.87 19.35
C ALA A 88 -20.80 -6.28 20.35
N VAL A 89 -21.98 -6.67 19.84
CA VAL A 89 -23.09 -7.20 20.67
C VAL A 89 -22.67 -8.49 21.38
N ALA A 90 -22.11 -9.45 20.64
CA ALA A 90 -21.61 -10.71 21.20
C ALA A 90 -20.52 -10.48 22.27
N TYR A 91 -19.60 -9.53 22.05
CA TYR A 91 -18.56 -9.20 23.04
C TYR A 91 -19.17 -8.70 24.35
N VAL A 92 -20.13 -7.77 24.27
CA VAL A 92 -20.81 -7.24 25.46
C VAL A 92 -21.55 -8.35 26.19
N PHE A 93 -22.30 -9.20 25.48
CA PHE A 93 -22.98 -10.35 26.07
C PHE A 93 -22.01 -11.29 26.79
N LEU A 94 -20.95 -11.73 26.11
CA LEU A 94 -19.97 -12.66 26.67
C LEU A 94 -19.22 -12.07 27.87
N ARG A 95 -18.88 -10.77 27.85
CA ARG A 95 -18.28 -10.10 29.00
C ARG A 95 -19.23 -9.98 30.17
N ASN A 96 -20.50 -9.64 29.94
CA ASN A 96 -21.52 -9.59 30.99
C ASN A 96 -21.74 -10.98 31.62
N LEU A 97 -21.77 -12.04 30.81
CA LEU A 97 -21.85 -13.41 31.29
C LEU A 97 -20.61 -13.80 32.10
N GLU A 98 -19.40 -13.51 31.62
CA GLU A 98 -18.14 -13.72 32.38
C GLU A 98 -18.17 -12.97 33.72
N HIS A 99 -18.59 -11.71 33.73
CA HIS A 99 -18.69 -10.90 34.94
C HIS A 99 -19.71 -11.48 35.93
N ALA A 100 -20.88 -11.91 35.45
CA ALA A 100 -21.88 -12.54 36.30
C ALA A 100 -21.37 -13.85 36.92
N LEU A 101 -20.68 -14.69 36.15
CA LEU A 101 -20.05 -15.92 36.65
C LEU A 101 -19.03 -15.62 37.76
N GLN A 102 -18.23 -14.57 37.60
CA GLN A 102 -17.21 -14.19 38.58
C GLN A 102 -17.82 -13.54 39.84
N TYR A 103 -18.93 -12.83 39.68
CA TYR A 103 -19.57 -12.09 40.75
C TYR A 103 -20.23 -12.99 41.80
N VAL A 104 -20.70 -14.19 41.43
CA VAL A 104 -21.42 -15.11 42.35
C VAL A 104 -20.55 -15.49 43.54
N ASP A 105 -19.28 -15.87 43.32
CA ASP A 105 -18.37 -16.37 44.35
C ASP A 105 -17.09 -15.50 44.51
N ASP A 106 -17.05 -14.31 43.91
CA ASP A 106 -15.85 -13.47 43.78
C ASP A 106 -14.62 -14.27 43.29
N ALA A 107 -14.88 -15.21 42.39
CA ALA A 107 -13.90 -16.18 41.90
C ALA A 107 -13.57 -15.91 40.43
N GLN A 108 -12.32 -16.13 40.02
CA GLN A 108 -11.90 -16.05 38.61
C GLN A 108 -12.37 -17.27 37.80
N THR A 109 -13.67 -17.56 37.82
CA THR A 109 -14.28 -18.61 36.98
C THR A 109 -14.64 -18.06 35.60
N HIS A 110 -14.60 -18.95 34.61
CA HIS A 110 -14.99 -18.69 33.23
C HIS A 110 -15.94 -19.79 32.70
N VAL A 111 -16.37 -20.70 33.56
CA VAL A 111 -17.16 -21.88 33.17
C VAL A 111 -18.59 -21.67 33.61
N VAL A 112 -19.52 -21.78 32.67
CA VAL A 112 -20.95 -21.82 32.97
C VAL A 112 -21.22 -23.09 33.80
N PRO A 113 -21.80 -22.98 35.01
CA PRO A 113 -22.03 -24.12 35.87
C PRO A 113 -23.01 -25.11 35.24
N SER A 114 -23.02 -26.34 35.76
CA SER A 114 -23.97 -27.38 35.37
C SER A 114 -25.24 -27.41 36.22
N ASP A 115 -25.19 -26.79 37.39
CA ASP A 115 -26.31 -26.76 38.33
C ASP A 115 -27.41 -25.83 37.83
N VAL A 116 -28.65 -26.31 37.84
CA VAL A 116 -29.79 -25.58 37.27
C VAL A 116 -30.10 -24.31 38.07
N ALA A 117 -29.98 -24.35 39.40
CA ALA A 117 -30.26 -23.20 40.24
C ALA A 117 -29.20 -22.11 40.08
N GLU A 118 -27.93 -22.49 39.94
CA GLU A 118 -26.83 -21.55 39.66
C GLU A 118 -27.02 -20.86 38.29
N ILE A 119 -27.34 -21.62 37.23
CA ILE A 119 -27.57 -21.06 35.90
C ILE A 119 -28.78 -20.10 35.91
N GLU A 120 -29.85 -20.43 36.64
CA GLU A 120 -31.01 -19.53 36.78
C GLU A 120 -30.65 -18.22 37.49
N ALA A 121 -29.78 -18.25 38.50
CA ALA A 121 -29.30 -17.05 39.18
C ALA A 121 -28.46 -16.18 38.24
N ILE A 122 -27.56 -16.79 37.47
CA ILE A 122 -26.73 -16.10 36.46
C ILE A 122 -27.60 -15.46 35.38
N ALA A 123 -28.59 -16.20 34.86
CA ALA A 123 -29.52 -15.69 33.86
C ALA A 123 -30.27 -14.44 34.34
N LYS A 124 -30.70 -14.41 35.62
CA LYS A 124 -31.32 -13.23 36.22
C LYS A 124 -30.34 -12.06 36.37
N LEU A 125 -29.10 -12.32 36.76
CA LEU A 125 -28.06 -11.29 36.93
C LEU A 125 -27.75 -10.54 35.64
N ILE A 126 -27.69 -11.26 34.51
CA ILE A 126 -27.46 -10.63 33.20
C ILE A 126 -28.73 -10.10 32.52
N GLY A 127 -29.90 -10.26 33.17
CA GLY A 127 -31.19 -9.79 32.68
C GLY A 127 -31.81 -10.65 31.57
N ALA A 128 -31.45 -11.93 31.47
CA ALA A 128 -32.04 -12.84 30.47
C ALA A 128 -33.49 -13.22 30.83
N HIS A 129 -34.34 -13.35 29.81
CA HIS A 129 -35.75 -13.71 29.99
C HIS A 129 -35.94 -15.13 30.54
N SER A 130 -35.06 -16.06 30.16
CA SER A 130 -35.07 -17.45 30.61
C SER A 130 -33.70 -18.07 30.39
N VAL A 131 -33.40 -19.16 31.11
CA VAL A 131 -32.18 -19.95 30.90
C VAL A 131 -32.06 -20.43 29.44
N PRO A 132 -33.12 -20.98 28.80
CA PRO A 132 -33.06 -21.34 27.39
C PRO A 132 -32.72 -20.17 26.46
N ALA A 133 -33.27 -18.97 26.71
CA ALA A 133 -32.97 -17.79 25.90
C ALA A 133 -31.51 -17.35 26.05
N MET A 134 -30.99 -17.35 27.28
CA MET A 134 -29.57 -17.07 27.56
C MET A 134 -28.66 -18.07 26.84
N MET A 135 -28.95 -19.37 26.95
CA MET A 135 -28.12 -20.41 26.33
C MET A 135 -28.16 -20.34 24.80
N ALA A 136 -29.32 -19.99 24.22
CA ALA A 136 -29.43 -19.75 22.78
C ALA A 136 -28.60 -18.55 22.32
N GLU A 137 -28.62 -17.43 23.06
CA GLU A 137 -27.81 -16.25 22.76
C GLU A 137 -26.30 -16.50 22.95
N TYR A 138 -25.94 -17.28 23.97
CA TYR A 138 -24.57 -17.74 24.19
C TYR A 138 -24.07 -18.59 23.03
N GLN A 139 -24.85 -19.58 22.59
CA GLN A 139 -24.51 -20.44 21.47
C GLN A 139 -24.44 -19.66 20.14
N ALA A 140 -25.39 -18.74 19.91
CA ALA A 140 -25.36 -17.87 18.73
C ALA A 140 -24.13 -16.96 18.70
N SER A 141 -23.73 -16.41 19.85
CA SER A 141 -22.50 -15.62 20.00
C SER A 141 -21.27 -16.46 19.71
N GLN A 142 -21.18 -17.68 20.26
CA GLN A 142 -20.07 -18.58 20.00
C GLN A 142 -19.96 -18.96 18.52
N THR A 143 -21.08 -19.30 17.87
CA THR A 143 -21.09 -19.62 16.44
C THR A 143 -20.62 -18.43 15.60
N LEU A 144 -21.16 -17.23 15.85
CA LEU A 144 -20.75 -16.02 15.13
C LEU A 144 -19.24 -15.74 15.26
N VAL A 145 -18.72 -15.80 16.49
CA VAL A 145 -17.29 -15.54 16.75
C VAL A 145 -16.44 -16.61 16.10
N ALA A 146 -16.81 -17.88 16.25
CA ALA A 146 -16.08 -18.99 15.68
C ALA A 146 -16.06 -18.92 14.14
N ASP A 147 -17.20 -18.65 13.51
CA ASP A 147 -17.29 -18.51 12.05
C ASP A 147 -16.50 -17.31 11.55
N THR A 148 -16.52 -16.19 12.27
CA THR A 148 -15.74 -15.00 11.89
C THR A 148 -14.24 -15.22 12.08
N PHE A 149 -13.85 -15.85 13.18
CA PHE A 149 -12.48 -16.19 13.49
C PHE A 149 -11.93 -17.20 12.48
N ASP A 150 -12.72 -18.23 12.17
CA ASP A 150 -12.41 -19.20 11.12
C ASP A 150 -12.32 -18.49 9.77
N ALA A 151 -13.26 -17.61 9.38
CA ALA A 151 -13.22 -16.91 8.11
C ALA A 151 -11.98 -16.01 7.91
N ILE A 152 -11.44 -15.41 8.98
CA ILE A 152 -10.24 -14.56 8.91
C ILE A 152 -8.99 -15.38 8.54
N PHE A 153 -8.95 -16.64 8.96
CA PHE A 153 -7.80 -17.52 8.78
C PHE A 153 -8.07 -18.73 7.91
N ALA A 154 -9.32 -18.90 7.47
CA ALA A 154 -9.74 -19.90 6.53
C ALA A 154 -8.81 -19.73 5.34
N GLU A 155 -8.13 -20.81 5.01
CA GLU A 155 -7.68 -20.98 3.65
C GLU A 155 -8.96 -20.79 2.84
N ARG A 156 -9.04 -19.71 2.04
CA ARG A 156 -9.73 -19.85 0.78
C ARG A 156 -8.98 -20.99 0.09
N ALA A 157 -9.40 -22.22 0.37
CA ALA A 157 -9.20 -23.36 -0.48
C ALA A 157 -9.93 -22.99 -1.76
N ASP A 158 -9.29 -22.12 -2.53
CA ASP A 158 -9.49 -22.16 -3.96
C ASP A 158 -8.84 -23.49 -4.33
N ASP A 159 -9.68 -24.52 -4.46
CA ASP A 159 -9.39 -25.81 -5.05
C ASP A 159 -9.05 -25.63 -6.56
N ARG A 160 -8.23 -24.63 -6.91
CA ARG A 160 -7.37 -24.76 -8.07
C ARG A 160 -6.27 -25.69 -7.63
N ALA A 161 -6.58 -26.98 -7.76
CA ALA A 161 -5.73 -28.12 -7.51
C ALA A 161 -4.26 -27.70 -7.40
N ASP A 162 -3.70 -27.79 -6.19
CA ASP A 162 -2.25 -27.86 -6.03
C ASP A 162 -1.80 -28.99 -6.95
N LEU A 163 -1.39 -28.63 -8.17
CA LEU A 163 -0.88 -29.60 -9.12
C LEU A 163 0.36 -30.18 -8.44
N PRO A 164 0.50 -31.51 -8.37
CA PRO A 164 1.70 -32.13 -7.86
C PRO A 164 2.84 -31.88 -8.86
N LEU A 165 3.40 -30.67 -8.88
CA LEU A 165 4.81 -30.49 -9.17
C LEU A 165 5.52 -31.43 -8.18
N ALA A 166 6.38 -32.31 -8.67
CA ALA A 166 7.08 -33.27 -7.83
C ALA A 166 7.76 -32.52 -6.67
N LEU A 167 7.12 -32.53 -5.49
CA LEU A 167 7.50 -31.72 -4.31
C LEU A 167 8.93 -32.03 -3.87
N GLY A 168 9.38 -33.26 -4.13
CA GLY A 168 10.76 -33.71 -3.90
C GLY A 168 11.80 -33.06 -4.81
N ALA A 169 11.42 -32.53 -5.98
CA ALA A 169 12.34 -31.92 -6.95
C ALA A 169 12.62 -30.42 -6.72
N LEU A 170 11.87 -29.78 -5.82
CA LEU A 170 11.99 -28.35 -5.54
C LEU A 170 12.84 -28.06 -4.29
N SER A 171 13.03 -29.06 -3.42
CA SER A 171 13.64 -28.89 -2.10
C SER A 171 14.82 -29.85 -1.93
N GLY A 172 16.01 -29.42 -2.39
CA GLY A 172 17.32 -30.00 -2.07
C GLY A 172 17.37 -31.54 -2.04
N GLY A 173 17.49 -32.18 -3.21
CA GLY A 173 17.84 -33.60 -3.29
C GLY A 173 17.46 -34.37 -4.54
N ALA A 174 16.63 -33.84 -5.46
CA ALA A 174 16.28 -34.56 -6.69
C ALA A 174 17.10 -34.12 -7.91
N ASP A 175 17.23 -35.06 -8.83
CA ASP A 175 17.89 -34.93 -10.13
C ASP A 175 17.27 -33.78 -10.94
N ASP A 176 18.10 -32.80 -11.33
CA ASP A 176 17.74 -31.64 -12.17
C ASP A 176 16.93 -32.04 -13.41
N GLY A 177 17.15 -33.27 -13.89
CA GLY A 177 16.41 -33.87 -15.00
C GLY A 177 14.90 -33.95 -14.76
N VAL A 178 14.44 -34.23 -13.53
CA VAL A 178 13.00 -34.43 -13.25
C VAL A 178 12.21 -33.12 -13.32
N LEU A 179 12.70 -32.06 -12.68
CA LEU A 179 12.06 -30.75 -12.75
C LEU A 179 12.11 -30.19 -14.18
N THR A 180 13.24 -30.35 -14.87
CA THR A 180 13.40 -29.91 -16.26
C THR A 180 12.42 -30.64 -17.19
N GLU A 181 12.22 -31.95 -17.02
CA GLU A 181 11.28 -32.73 -17.83
C GLU A 181 9.82 -32.31 -17.58
N ASP A 182 9.44 -32.11 -16.31
CA ASP A 182 8.08 -31.65 -15.97
C ASP A 182 7.80 -30.24 -16.51
N LEU A 183 8.76 -29.30 -16.43
CA LEU A 183 8.64 -27.97 -17.03
C LEU A 183 8.51 -28.05 -18.55
N ARG A 184 9.29 -28.91 -19.22
CA ARG A 184 9.19 -29.14 -20.67
C ARG A 184 7.82 -29.67 -21.06
N ALA A 185 7.31 -30.67 -20.35
CA ALA A 185 6.01 -31.28 -20.62
C ALA A 185 4.84 -30.28 -20.48
N ARG A 186 5.03 -29.22 -19.69
CA ARG A 186 4.04 -28.17 -19.44
C ARG A 186 4.14 -26.95 -20.36
N GLY A 187 5.12 -26.92 -21.27
CA GLY A 187 5.21 -25.90 -22.30
C GLY A 187 6.20 -24.75 -22.02
N PHE A 188 7.10 -24.90 -21.04
CA PHE A 188 8.24 -23.97 -20.91
C PHE A 188 9.25 -24.21 -22.04
N ALA A 189 9.71 -23.13 -22.68
CA ALA A 189 10.63 -23.15 -23.80
C ALA A 189 12.08 -23.40 -23.35
N ASP A 190 12.49 -22.86 -22.19
CA ASP A 190 13.81 -23.08 -21.57
C ASP A 190 13.65 -23.67 -20.16
N PRO A 191 13.27 -24.95 -20.06
CA PRO A 191 12.99 -25.59 -18.77
C PRO A 191 14.22 -25.66 -17.85
N ALA A 192 15.44 -25.67 -18.42
CA ALA A 192 16.67 -25.71 -17.64
C ALA A 192 16.93 -24.36 -16.95
N ALA A 193 16.80 -23.25 -17.67
CA ALA A 193 16.93 -21.92 -17.09
C ALA A 193 15.81 -21.65 -16.06
N THR A 194 14.58 -22.07 -16.35
CA THR A 194 13.45 -21.94 -15.41
C THR A 194 13.68 -22.76 -14.14
N ALA A 195 14.15 -24.00 -14.24
CA ALA A 195 14.52 -24.83 -13.09
C ALA A 195 15.63 -24.18 -12.23
N GLN A 196 16.63 -23.55 -12.87
CA GLN A 196 17.69 -22.82 -12.16
C GLN A 196 17.12 -21.62 -11.39
N ARG A 197 16.16 -20.87 -11.97
CA ARG A 197 15.51 -19.74 -11.30
C ARG A 197 14.69 -20.18 -10.08
N VAL A 198 13.94 -21.27 -10.21
CA VAL A 198 13.21 -21.89 -9.10
C VAL A 198 14.15 -22.17 -7.92
N ARG A 199 15.29 -22.83 -8.19
CA ARG A 199 16.30 -23.11 -7.16
C ARG A 199 16.90 -21.84 -6.59
N SER A 200 17.26 -20.88 -7.43
CA SER A 200 17.82 -19.61 -6.96
C SER A 200 16.92 -18.89 -5.96
N VAL A 201 15.59 -18.95 -6.14
CA VAL A 201 14.63 -18.39 -5.18
C VAL A 201 14.57 -19.20 -3.89
N LEU A 202 14.39 -20.52 -3.98
CA LEU A 202 14.20 -21.40 -2.82
C LEU A 202 15.47 -21.58 -1.97
N GLU A 203 16.64 -21.52 -2.60
CA GLU A 203 17.97 -21.65 -1.98
C GLU A 203 18.59 -20.29 -1.63
N SER A 204 17.91 -19.18 -1.92
CA SER A 204 18.38 -17.84 -1.56
C SER A 204 18.64 -17.73 -0.05
N ARG A 205 19.66 -16.95 0.36
CA ARG A 205 19.95 -16.71 1.78
C ARG A 205 18.72 -16.21 2.55
N ARG A 206 17.88 -15.41 1.90
CA ARG A 206 16.64 -14.88 2.47
C ARG A 206 15.62 -16.00 2.72
N ALA A 207 15.39 -16.88 1.76
CA ALA A 207 14.53 -18.06 1.94
C ALA A 207 15.04 -19.01 3.02
N GLN A 208 16.36 -19.27 3.03
CA GLN A 208 17.00 -20.19 3.99
C GLN A 208 17.01 -19.65 5.42
N SER A 209 16.93 -18.33 5.61
CA SER A 209 16.81 -17.73 6.95
C SER A 209 15.45 -17.93 7.61
N GLY A 210 14.44 -18.39 6.87
CA GLY A 210 13.09 -18.62 7.35
C GLY A 210 12.90 -19.95 8.10
N SER A 211 11.83 -20.04 8.91
CA SER A 211 11.41 -21.31 9.52
C SER A 211 11.02 -22.34 8.46
N GLU A 212 10.94 -23.61 8.85
CA GLU A 212 10.48 -24.68 7.94
C GLU A 212 9.09 -24.41 7.37
N ALA A 213 8.18 -23.87 8.18
CA ALA A 213 6.86 -23.44 7.73
C ALA A 213 6.93 -22.30 6.69
N ALA A 214 7.86 -21.35 6.85
CA ALA A 214 8.06 -20.26 5.89
C ALA A 214 8.65 -20.78 4.57
N ARG A 215 9.63 -21.68 4.62
CA ARG A 215 10.21 -22.35 3.44
C ARG A 215 9.14 -23.12 2.68
N SER A 216 8.33 -23.91 3.37
CA SER A 216 7.20 -24.65 2.78
C SER A 216 6.16 -23.70 2.13
N ALA A 217 5.87 -22.56 2.76
CA ALA A 217 4.96 -21.56 2.19
C ALA A 217 5.54 -20.90 0.92
N LEU A 218 6.84 -20.63 0.89
CA LEU A 218 7.50 -20.11 -0.31
C LEU A 218 7.48 -21.15 -1.45
N THR A 219 7.73 -22.43 -1.16
CA THR A 219 7.62 -23.51 -2.15
C THR A 219 6.23 -23.56 -2.77
N ARG A 220 5.16 -23.53 -1.96
CA ARG A 220 3.77 -23.48 -2.47
C ARG A 220 3.51 -22.26 -3.35
N LEU A 221 4.04 -21.10 -2.96
CA LEU A 221 3.87 -19.88 -3.74
C LEU A 221 4.57 -19.98 -5.10
N VAL A 222 5.80 -20.51 -5.14
CA VAL A 222 6.55 -20.74 -6.39
C VAL A 222 5.81 -21.74 -7.30
N GLN A 223 5.24 -22.80 -6.73
CA GLN A 223 4.43 -23.77 -7.47
C GLN A 223 3.20 -23.11 -8.13
N ARG A 224 2.43 -22.31 -7.36
CA ARG A 224 1.31 -21.53 -7.92
C ARG A 224 1.76 -20.58 -9.02
N ALA A 225 2.93 -19.96 -8.90
CA ALA A 225 3.47 -19.05 -9.90
C ALA A 225 3.86 -19.75 -11.20
N LEU A 226 4.48 -20.94 -11.14
CA LEU A 226 4.77 -21.74 -12.33
C LEU A 226 3.47 -22.10 -13.07
N GLN A 227 2.45 -22.51 -12.34
CA GLN A 227 1.15 -22.84 -12.91
C GLN A 227 0.47 -21.62 -13.54
N ALA A 228 0.40 -20.50 -12.81
CA ALA A 228 -0.22 -19.28 -13.30
C ALA A 228 0.53 -18.69 -14.51
N ALA A 229 1.84 -18.86 -14.59
CA ALA A 229 2.61 -18.45 -15.77
C ALA A 229 2.15 -19.16 -17.04
N ILE A 230 1.83 -20.45 -16.96
CA ILE A 230 1.28 -21.21 -18.10
C ILE A 230 -0.16 -20.77 -18.40
N GLU A 231 -1.02 -20.74 -17.39
CA GLU A 231 -2.45 -20.42 -17.55
C GLU A 231 -2.69 -19.05 -18.16
N LEU A 232 -1.92 -18.04 -17.71
CA LEU A 232 -2.05 -16.66 -18.18
C LEU A 232 -1.38 -16.45 -19.55
N SER A 233 -0.44 -17.31 -19.95
CA SER A 233 0.16 -17.28 -21.29
C SER A 233 -0.77 -17.86 -22.36
N HIS A 234 -1.65 -18.80 -21.99
CA HIS A 234 -2.61 -19.44 -22.89
C HIS A 234 -4.04 -18.87 -22.81
N GLY A 235 -4.30 -17.92 -21.89
CA GLY A 235 -5.61 -17.37 -21.63
C GLY A 235 -6.14 -16.47 -22.76
N ALA A 236 -7.29 -16.83 -23.33
CA ALA A 236 -8.06 -16.00 -24.26
C ALA A 236 -8.60 -14.76 -23.53
N GLY A 237 -7.83 -13.68 -23.48
CA GLY A 237 -8.26 -12.41 -22.88
C GLY A 237 -7.16 -11.52 -22.32
N ALA A 238 -5.90 -11.98 -22.26
CA ALA A 238 -4.79 -11.09 -21.90
C ALA A 238 -4.40 -10.23 -23.13
N PRO A 239 -4.37 -8.89 -23.03
CA PRO A 239 -4.01 -8.02 -24.16
C PRO A 239 -2.55 -8.19 -24.62
N HIS A 240 -1.71 -8.87 -23.83
CA HIS A 240 -0.33 -9.20 -24.15
C HIS A 240 -0.06 -10.68 -23.86
N SER A 241 0.30 -11.45 -24.89
CA SER A 241 0.85 -12.80 -24.70
C SER A 241 2.28 -12.67 -24.17
N ILE A 242 2.47 -12.98 -22.89
CA ILE A 242 3.79 -13.17 -22.32
C ILE A 242 4.19 -14.65 -22.47
N ASP A 243 5.48 -14.90 -22.66
CA ASP A 243 6.02 -16.25 -22.66
C ASP A 243 6.09 -16.79 -21.20
N PRO A 244 5.72 -18.06 -20.93
CA PRO A 244 5.75 -18.62 -19.58
C PRO A 244 7.10 -18.48 -18.86
N ASP A 245 8.23 -18.63 -19.58
CA ASP A 245 9.57 -18.52 -19.02
C ASP A 245 9.85 -17.08 -18.58
N GLU A 246 9.51 -16.08 -19.40
CA GLU A 246 9.65 -14.66 -19.05
C GLU A 246 8.70 -14.28 -17.90
N HIS A 247 7.47 -14.80 -17.89
CA HIS A 247 6.50 -14.50 -16.84
C HIS A 247 6.98 -15.03 -15.49
N PHE A 248 7.43 -16.28 -15.45
CA PHE A 248 8.03 -16.85 -14.24
C PHE A 248 9.34 -16.15 -13.86
N ALA A 249 10.18 -15.75 -14.83
CA ALA A 249 11.39 -15.00 -14.54
C ALA A 249 11.12 -13.65 -13.86
N ARG A 250 10.04 -12.96 -14.22
CA ARG A 250 9.58 -11.74 -13.54
C ARG A 250 9.05 -12.04 -12.14
N PHE A 251 8.29 -13.13 -11.97
CA PHE A 251 7.84 -13.58 -10.66
C PHE A 251 9.02 -13.95 -9.74
N ALA A 252 10.03 -14.65 -10.24
CA ALA A 252 11.20 -15.06 -9.48
C ALA A 252 11.98 -13.85 -8.91
N GLN A 253 12.05 -12.73 -9.64
CA GLN A 253 12.64 -11.48 -9.14
C GLN A 253 11.88 -10.93 -7.94
N LEU A 254 10.54 -10.91 -8.00
CA LEU A 254 9.70 -10.50 -6.87
C LEU A 254 9.80 -11.48 -5.70
N ALA A 255 9.77 -12.78 -5.99
CA ALA A 255 9.86 -13.86 -5.02
C ALA A 255 11.14 -13.77 -4.16
N ASP A 256 12.29 -13.47 -4.77
CA ASP A 256 13.56 -13.29 -4.04
C ASP A 256 13.51 -12.14 -3.02
N VAL A 257 12.82 -11.04 -3.35
CA VAL A 257 12.65 -9.89 -2.43
C VAL A 257 11.67 -10.24 -1.30
N VAL A 258 10.56 -10.90 -1.60
CA VAL A 258 9.55 -11.24 -0.58
C VAL A 258 9.89 -12.49 0.23
N ALA A 259 10.83 -13.32 -0.20
CA ALA A 259 11.25 -14.53 0.50
C ALA A 259 11.74 -14.24 1.93
N GLY A 260 12.36 -13.07 2.17
CA GLY A 260 12.76 -12.63 3.51
C GLY A 260 11.62 -12.03 4.34
N ARG A 261 10.41 -11.91 3.79
CA ARG A 261 9.25 -11.24 4.39
C ARG A 261 8.05 -12.19 4.40
N ASN A 262 8.06 -13.12 5.35
CA ASN A 262 7.05 -14.19 5.49
C ASN A 262 5.59 -13.71 5.46
N THR A 263 5.33 -12.44 5.79
CA THR A 263 4.01 -11.82 5.70
C THR A 263 3.50 -11.74 4.26
N TYR A 264 4.34 -11.33 3.31
CA TYR A 264 3.96 -11.21 1.90
C TYR A 264 3.78 -12.57 1.25
N VAL A 265 4.65 -13.54 1.55
CA VAL A 265 4.49 -14.93 1.06
C VAL A 265 3.19 -15.54 1.59
N ALA A 266 2.87 -15.30 2.87
CA ALA A 266 1.61 -15.76 3.45
C ALA A 266 0.40 -15.08 2.80
N LEU A 267 0.47 -13.76 2.57
CA LEU A 267 -0.57 -12.95 1.93
C LEU A 267 -0.89 -13.49 0.53
N LEU A 268 0.11 -13.66 -0.32
CA LEU A 268 -0.10 -14.14 -1.70
C LEU A 268 -0.63 -15.59 -1.74
N ASN A 269 -0.24 -16.43 -0.79
CA ASN A 269 -0.82 -17.76 -0.67
C ASN A 269 -2.29 -17.71 -0.18
N GLN A 270 -2.60 -16.83 0.78
CA GLN A 270 -3.91 -16.77 1.43
C GLN A 270 -4.99 -16.06 0.57
N TYR A 271 -4.61 -15.13 -0.29
CA TYR A 271 -5.52 -14.31 -1.08
C TYR A 271 -5.33 -14.56 -2.59
N PRO A 272 -6.06 -15.52 -3.20
CA PRO A 272 -5.93 -15.86 -4.62
C PRO A 272 -6.07 -14.67 -5.56
N HIS A 273 -7.05 -13.79 -5.36
CA HIS A 273 -7.24 -12.62 -6.20
C HIS A 273 -6.05 -11.65 -6.15
N ALA A 274 -5.41 -11.48 -4.97
CA ALA A 274 -4.22 -10.66 -4.86
C ALA A 274 -3.05 -11.27 -5.64
N PHE A 275 -2.86 -12.59 -5.52
CA PHE A 275 -1.86 -13.32 -6.30
C PHE A 275 -2.10 -13.25 -7.81
N GLU A 276 -3.33 -13.47 -8.28
CA GLU A 276 -3.69 -13.34 -9.69
C GLU A 276 -3.41 -11.93 -10.22
N ARG A 277 -3.74 -10.90 -9.43
CA ARG A 277 -3.46 -9.52 -9.80
C ARG A 277 -1.96 -9.27 -9.90
N VAL A 278 -1.14 -9.77 -8.95
CA VAL A 278 0.33 -9.75 -9.10
C VAL A 278 0.75 -10.40 -10.41
N MET A 279 0.30 -11.62 -10.69
CA MET A 279 0.70 -12.32 -11.91
C MET A 279 0.31 -11.55 -13.17
N ARG A 280 -0.90 -10.98 -13.24
CA ARG A 280 -1.31 -10.12 -14.38
C ARG A 280 -0.43 -8.86 -14.51
N MET A 281 -0.07 -8.22 -13.40
CA MET A 281 0.82 -7.06 -13.42
C MET A 281 2.23 -7.41 -13.93
N LEU A 282 2.76 -8.55 -13.50
CA LEU A 282 4.05 -9.06 -13.97
C LEU A 282 4.00 -9.42 -15.46
N ALA A 283 2.86 -9.90 -15.96
CA ALA A 283 2.66 -10.16 -17.38
C ALA A 283 2.67 -8.85 -18.19
N ALA A 284 2.02 -7.81 -17.68
CA ALA A 284 1.78 -6.58 -18.42
C ALA A 284 3.06 -5.85 -18.85
N SER A 285 4.03 -5.66 -17.94
CA SER A 285 5.28 -4.99 -18.32
C SER A 285 6.47 -5.31 -17.40
N ARG A 286 7.68 -5.18 -17.96
CA ARG A 286 8.93 -5.21 -17.18
C ARG A 286 8.99 -4.09 -16.16
N TRP A 287 8.43 -2.93 -16.51
CA TRP A 287 8.37 -1.79 -15.61
C TRP A 287 7.57 -2.11 -14.34
N ALA A 288 6.34 -2.63 -14.49
CA ALA A 288 5.49 -3.02 -13.35
C ALA A 288 6.19 -4.03 -12.43
N THR A 289 6.95 -4.97 -13.03
CA THR A 289 7.80 -5.92 -12.29
C THR A 289 8.86 -5.21 -11.48
N GLN A 290 9.67 -4.35 -12.10
CA GLN A 290 10.73 -3.61 -11.41
C GLN A 290 10.17 -2.70 -10.32
N TYR A 291 9.01 -2.10 -10.56
CA TYR A 291 8.32 -1.25 -9.61
C TYR A 291 7.88 -2.03 -8.36
N LEU A 292 7.23 -3.18 -8.53
CA LEU A 292 6.86 -4.07 -7.42
C LEU A 292 8.08 -4.62 -6.65
N VAL A 293 9.16 -4.95 -7.36
CA VAL A 293 10.41 -5.43 -6.76
C VAL A 293 11.05 -4.34 -5.88
N ARG A 294 11.03 -3.08 -6.33
CA ARG A 294 11.55 -1.93 -5.57
C ARG A 294 10.64 -1.54 -4.40
N HIS A 295 9.32 -1.69 -4.56
CA HIS A 295 8.31 -1.29 -3.58
C HIS A 295 7.40 -2.47 -3.20
N PRO A 296 7.92 -3.53 -2.55
CA PRO A 296 7.13 -4.70 -2.15
C PRO A 296 6.05 -4.35 -1.11
N ILE A 297 6.14 -3.17 -0.49
CA ILE A 297 5.12 -2.61 0.40
C ILE A 297 3.76 -2.42 -0.28
N LEU A 298 3.76 -2.26 -1.60
CA LEU A 298 2.55 -2.10 -2.42
C LEU A 298 1.72 -3.39 -2.49
N LEU A 299 2.27 -4.54 -2.11
CA LEU A 299 1.51 -5.80 -2.06
C LEU A 299 0.35 -5.73 -1.06
N ASP A 300 0.42 -4.84 -0.08
CA ASP A 300 -0.69 -4.63 0.85
C ASP A 300 -1.85 -3.86 0.21
N GLU A 301 -1.58 -3.01 -0.79
CA GLU A 301 -2.63 -2.31 -1.54
C GLU A 301 -3.48 -3.31 -2.33
N LEU A 302 -2.92 -4.44 -2.72
CA LEU A 302 -3.65 -5.52 -3.42
C LEU A 302 -4.75 -6.17 -2.59
N LEU A 303 -4.73 -5.99 -1.27
CA LEU A 303 -5.79 -6.45 -0.36
C LEU A 303 -6.94 -5.44 -0.23
N ASP A 304 -6.82 -4.26 -0.81
CA ASP A 304 -7.85 -3.24 -0.73
C ASP A 304 -8.86 -3.42 -1.87
N ASP A 305 -10.07 -3.87 -1.54
CA ASP A 305 -11.18 -3.98 -2.50
C ASP A 305 -11.54 -2.61 -3.12
N ARG A 306 -11.13 -1.48 -2.50
CA ARG A 306 -11.29 -0.13 -3.05
C ARG A 306 -10.40 0.15 -4.27
N LEU A 307 -9.50 -0.76 -4.64
CA LEU A 307 -8.75 -0.69 -5.91
C LEU A 307 -9.67 -0.57 -7.15
N VAL A 308 -10.95 -0.96 -7.01
CA VAL A 308 -11.85 -1.18 -8.14
C VAL A 308 -12.75 0.02 -8.46
N GLU A 309 -13.05 0.95 -7.53
CA GLU A 309 -14.33 1.69 -7.67
C GLU A 309 -14.32 3.22 -7.85
N HIS A 310 -13.23 3.98 -7.70
CA HIS A 310 -13.35 5.45 -7.80
C HIS A 310 -12.16 6.12 -8.50
N GLU A 311 -12.44 7.18 -9.27
CA GLU A 311 -11.42 8.14 -9.69
C GLU A 311 -10.75 8.74 -8.44
N PRO A 312 -9.44 9.03 -8.48
CA PRO A 312 -8.75 9.60 -7.33
C PRO A 312 -9.31 10.98 -6.97
N ASP A 313 -9.68 11.15 -5.69
CA ASP A 313 -9.91 12.47 -5.12
C ASP A 313 -8.58 13.00 -4.55
N TRP A 314 -7.87 13.78 -5.36
CA TRP A 314 -6.58 14.34 -4.98
C TRP A 314 -6.66 15.35 -3.84
N ALA A 315 -7.79 16.02 -3.66
CA ALA A 315 -7.98 16.97 -2.55
C ALA A 315 -8.12 16.20 -1.22
N ALA A 316 -8.96 15.17 -1.20
CA ALA A 316 -9.09 14.29 -0.04
C ALA A 316 -7.79 13.55 0.27
N TRP A 317 -7.09 13.05 -0.76
CA TRP A 317 -5.78 12.42 -0.61
C TRP A 317 -4.75 13.38 0.00
N SER A 318 -4.64 14.60 -0.55
CA SER A 318 -3.70 15.61 -0.05
C SER A 318 -4.00 16.01 1.39
N SER A 319 -5.28 16.20 1.74
CA SER A 319 -5.67 16.51 3.11
C SER A 319 -5.31 15.37 4.08
N SER A 320 -5.54 14.12 3.69
CA SER A 320 -5.22 12.94 4.51
C SER A 320 -3.72 12.79 4.73
N VAL A 321 -2.92 12.87 3.66
CA VAL A 321 -1.46 12.76 3.75
C VAL A 321 -0.87 13.95 4.51
N GLY A 322 -1.38 15.17 4.30
CA GLY A 322 -0.96 16.36 5.03
C GLY A 322 -1.19 16.24 6.54
N GLN A 323 -2.31 15.66 6.97
CA GLN A 323 -2.56 15.36 8.39
C GLN A 323 -1.54 14.36 8.95
N GLN A 324 -1.29 13.26 8.24
CA GLN A 324 -0.31 12.26 8.67
C GLN A 324 1.12 12.82 8.73
N LEU A 325 1.51 13.69 7.78
CA LEU A 325 2.79 14.38 7.79
C LEU A 325 2.93 15.32 9.00
N ALA A 326 1.84 15.96 9.43
CA ALA A 326 1.82 16.82 10.60
C ALA A 326 1.94 16.03 11.91
N GLU A 327 1.40 14.81 11.99
CA GLU A 327 1.51 13.93 13.15
C GLU A 327 2.96 13.48 13.42
N VAL A 328 3.77 13.34 12.38
CA VAL A 328 5.18 12.89 12.46
C VAL A 328 6.17 14.02 12.21
N ARG A 329 5.77 15.28 12.51
CA ARG A 329 6.53 16.50 12.22
C ARG A 329 7.93 16.59 12.84
N ASP A 330 8.20 15.80 13.88
CA ASP A 330 9.47 15.81 14.60
C ASP A 330 10.49 14.83 14.00
N ASP A 331 10.08 13.99 13.04
CA ASP A 331 10.93 13.02 12.35
C ASP A 331 10.89 13.24 10.83
N GLN A 332 11.91 13.93 10.32
CA GLN A 332 12.02 14.24 8.89
C GLN A 332 12.14 12.98 8.02
N GLU A 333 12.84 11.94 8.48
CA GLU A 333 13.00 10.70 7.72
C GLU A 333 11.66 9.98 7.61
N GLN A 334 10.90 9.93 8.71
CA GLN A 334 9.56 9.35 8.72
C GLN A 334 8.60 10.13 7.81
N GLN A 335 8.62 11.47 7.82
CA GLN A 335 7.81 12.27 6.90
C GLN A 335 8.17 11.99 5.43
N MET A 336 9.47 11.91 5.12
CA MET A 336 9.97 11.61 3.78
C MET A 336 9.51 10.23 3.28
N ASN A 337 9.58 9.21 4.14
CA ASN A 337 9.13 7.86 3.82
C ASN A 337 7.60 7.80 3.67
N LEU A 338 6.85 8.48 4.52
CA LEU A 338 5.39 8.52 4.47
C LEU A 338 4.89 9.11 3.15
N LEU A 339 5.43 10.24 2.72
CA LEU A 339 5.05 10.86 1.44
C LEU A 339 5.38 9.95 0.25
N ARG A 340 6.53 9.26 0.28
CA ARG A 340 6.92 8.28 -0.74
C ARG A 340 5.99 7.09 -0.80
N ASP A 341 5.70 6.48 0.35
CA ASP A 341 4.79 5.34 0.43
C ASP A 341 3.39 5.73 -0.08
N ALA A 342 2.89 6.91 0.33
CA ALA A 342 1.60 7.43 -0.11
C ALA A 342 1.57 7.70 -1.63
N HIS A 343 2.62 8.32 -2.17
CA HIS A 343 2.75 8.56 -3.61
C HIS A 343 2.81 7.24 -4.40
N HIS A 344 3.69 6.32 -4.00
CA HIS A 344 3.87 5.06 -4.69
C HIS A 344 2.62 4.17 -4.64
N ALA A 345 1.84 4.23 -3.56
CA ALA A 345 0.55 3.59 -3.46
C ALA A 345 -0.45 4.13 -4.51
N GLN A 346 -0.46 5.45 -4.77
CA GLN A 346 -1.34 6.01 -5.79
C GLN A 346 -0.89 5.69 -7.21
N VAL A 347 0.42 5.76 -7.50
CA VAL A 347 0.97 5.29 -8.79
C VAL A 347 0.59 3.82 -9.03
N PHE A 348 0.66 2.99 -7.99
CA PHE A 348 0.26 1.59 -8.07
C PHE A 348 -1.23 1.41 -8.38
N ARG A 349 -2.10 2.17 -7.72
CA ARG A 349 -3.55 2.16 -7.98
C ARG A 349 -3.88 2.59 -9.41
N LEU A 350 -3.19 3.62 -9.92
CA LEU A 350 -3.31 4.06 -11.31
C LEU A 350 -2.84 2.98 -12.29
N LEU A 351 -1.72 2.31 -11.99
CA LEU A 351 -1.23 1.18 -12.77
C LEU A 351 -2.26 0.05 -12.82
N VAL A 352 -2.86 -0.33 -11.70
CA VAL A 352 -3.92 -1.34 -11.68
C VAL A 352 -5.11 -0.91 -12.55
N ALA A 353 -5.51 0.37 -12.49
CA ALA A 353 -6.60 0.90 -13.30
C ALA A 353 -6.31 0.93 -14.81
N ASP A 354 -5.09 1.30 -15.18
CA ASP A 354 -4.56 1.25 -16.55
C ASP A 354 -4.58 -0.19 -17.10
N LEU A 355 -4.05 -1.15 -16.33
CA LEU A 355 -4.03 -2.57 -16.73
C LEU A 355 -5.41 -3.22 -16.81
N ASP A 356 -6.37 -2.74 -16.00
CA ASP A 356 -7.77 -3.15 -16.09
C ASP A 356 -8.50 -2.48 -17.28
N GLY A 357 -7.84 -1.61 -18.05
CA GLY A 357 -8.42 -0.88 -19.17
C GLY A 357 -9.42 0.21 -18.74
N ARG A 358 -9.36 0.66 -17.48
CA ARG A 358 -10.30 1.64 -16.91
C ARG A 358 -9.92 3.09 -17.20
N LEU A 359 -8.69 3.33 -17.62
CA LEU A 359 -8.17 4.65 -17.97
C LEU A 359 -7.68 4.64 -19.42
N THR A 360 -7.95 5.71 -20.16
CA THR A 360 -7.24 5.97 -21.42
C THR A 360 -5.83 6.48 -21.10
N VAL A 361 -4.94 6.43 -22.09
CA VAL A 361 -3.55 6.91 -21.92
C VAL A 361 -3.52 8.39 -21.53
N GLU A 362 -4.38 9.21 -22.13
CA GLU A 362 -4.50 10.64 -21.83
C GLU A 362 -4.99 10.85 -20.39
N LYS A 363 -6.02 10.11 -19.98
CA LYS A 363 -6.58 10.22 -18.63
C LYS A 363 -5.59 9.74 -17.57
N LEU A 364 -4.81 8.69 -17.87
CA LEU A 364 -3.73 8.24 -17.01
C LEU A 364 -2.67 9.34 -16.85
N ALA A 365 -2.27 9.99 -17.95
CA ALA A 365 -1.28 11.07 -17.92
C ALA A 365 -1.77 12.29 -17.12
N ASP A 366 -3.06 12.63 -17.24
CA ASP A 366 -3.70 13.65 -16.42
C ASP A 366 -3.63 13.30 -14.92
N GLN A 367 -3.95 12.05 -14.56
CA GLN A 367 -3.94 11.59 -13.18
C GLN A 367 -2.52 11.52 -12.59
N LEU A 368 -1.54 11.06 -13.35
CA LEU A 368 -0.13 11.08 -12.93
C LEU A 368 0.38 12.51 -12.74
N SER A 369 -0.01 13.44 -13.62
CA SER A 369 0.33 14.85 -13.51
C SER A 369 -0.31 15.52 -12.29
N ALA A 370 -1.59 15.23 -12.02
CA ALA A 370 -2.28 15.73 -10.83
C ALA A 370 -1.71 15.17 -9.52
N LEU A 371 -1.30 13.90 -9.51
CA LEU A 371 -0.59 13.29 -8.39
C LEU A 371 0.77 13.98 -8.17
N ALA A 372 1.51 14.28 -9.24
CA ALA A 372 2.79 14.99 -9.14
C ALA A 372 2.60 16.40 -8.55
N ASP A 373 1.62 17.17 -9.04
CA ASP A 373 1.29 18.50 -8.53
C ASP A 373 0.92 18.47 -7.03
N SER A 374 0.08 17.50 -6.65
CA SER A 374 -0.35 17.31 -5.25
C SER A 374 0.82 16.91 -4.34
N THR A 375 1.69 16.02 -4.83
CA THR A 375 2.89 15.57 -4.11
C THR A 375 3.88 16.71 -3.92
N LEU A 376 4.10 17.53 -4.97
CA LEU A 376 4.95 18.71 -4.92
C LEU A 376 4.43 19.73 -3.91
N THR A 377 3.12 19.97 -3.89
CA THR A 377 2.47 20.87 -2.92
C THR A 377 2.70 20.42 -1.48
N LEU A 378 2.44 19.14 -1.18
CA LEU A 378 2.69 18.57 0.15
C LEU A 378 4.16 18.66 0.57
N ALA A 379 5.09 18.38 -0.35
CA ALA A 379 6.53 18.49 -0.08
C ALA A 379 6.94 19.94 0.21
N LEU A 380 6.43 20.90 -0.58
CA LEU A 380 6.70 22.33 -0.43
C LEU A 380 6.25 22.83 0.95
N ASP A 381 5.01 22.54 1.33
CA ASP A 381 4.45 22.93 2.63
C ASP A 381 5.23 22.32 3.80
N THR A 382 5.55 21.03 3.68
CA THR A 382 6.28 20.29 4.73
C THR A 382 7.70 20.83 4.90
N VAL A 383 8.44 21.00 3.81
CA VAL A 383 9.82 21.51 3.84
C VAL A 383 9.86 22.95 4.34
N TRP A 384 8.89 23.79 3.94
CA TRP A 384 8.85 25.19 4.40
C TRP A 384 8.60 25.29 5.91
N SER A 385 7.70 24.46 6.43
CA SER A 385 7.36 24.45 7.87
C SER A 385 8.55 24.13 8.78
N THR A 386 9.54 23.39 8.26
CA THR A 386 10.74 22.97 8.99
C THR A 386 11.97 23.84 8.71
N LEU A 387 11.83 24.91 7.92
CA LEU A 387 12.95 25.78 7.53
C LEU A 387 13.34 26.73 8.68
N PRO A 388 14.58 26.70 9.19
CA PRO A 388 14.99 27.46 10.38
C PRO A 388 15.06 28.98 10.18
N ARG A 389 15.11 29.49 8.94
CA ARG A 389 15.19 30.92 8.60
C ARG A 389 13.95 31.44 7.85
N ARG A 390 12.80 30.80 7.99
CA ARG A 390 11.57 31.29 7.36
C ARG A 390 11.16 32.63 7.98
N HIS A 391 10.97 33.65 7.13
CA HIS A 391 10.56 35.00 7.54
C HIS A 391 9.04 35.23 7.44
N ARG A 392 8.29 34.22 6.95
CA ARG A 392 6.83 34.27 6.81
C ARG A 392 6.18 32.91 7.02
N GLN A 393 4.87 32.93 7.25
CA GLN A 393 4.09 31.71 7.51
C GLN A 393 4.02 30.82 6.26
N ALA A 394 3.58 31.37 5.12
CA ALA A 394 3.52 30.69 3.83
C ALA A 394 4.55 31.29 2.86
N PRO A 395 5.27 30.47 2.07
CA PRO A 395 6.29 30.96 1.15
C PRO A 395 5.65 31.65 -0.06
N ARG A 396 6.27 32.72 -0.56
CA ARG A 396 5.93 33.30 -1.86
C ARG A 396 6.82 32.67 -2.92
N PHE A 397 6.54 31.40 -3.20
CA PHE A 397 7.34 30.52 -4.03
C PHE A 397 6.43 29.68 -4.93
N ALA A 398 6.81 29.50 -6.19
CA ALA A 398 6.09 28.70 -7.16
C ALA A 398 7.01 27.71 -7.87
N VAL A 399 6.46 26.53 -8.13
CA VAL A 399 7.06 25.48 -8.95
C VAL A 399 6.33 25.48 -10.29
N VAL A 400 7.10 25.64 -11.36
CA VAL A 400 6.59 25.57 -12.73
C VAL A 400 7.10 24.28 -13.35
N GLY A 401 6.18 23.47 -13.84
CA GLY A 401 6.49 22.24 -14.57
C GLY A 401 6.65 22.54 -16.05
N TYR A 402 7.74 22.06 -16.64
CA TYR A 402 8.01 22.07 -18.08
C TYR A 402 7.82 20.65 -18.65
N GLY A 403 8.09 20.49 -19.95
CA GLY A 403 8.20 19.17 -20.58
C GLY A 403 6.92 18.35 -20.45
N LYS A 404 7.06 17.11 -19.98
CA LYS A 404 5.92 16.18 -19.83
C LYS A 404 4.98 16.59 -18.70
N LEU A 405 5.51 17.05 -17.56
CA LEU A 405 4.68 17.53 -16.45
C LEU A 405 3.84 18.73 -16.88
N GLY A 406 4.47 19.66 -17.59
CA GLY A 406 3.79 20.87 -18.02
C GLY A 406 2.79 20.64 -19.16
N GLY A 407 3.05 19.67 -20.03
CA GLY A 407 2.08 19.20 -21.04
C GLY A 407 0.98 18.28 -20.51
N LYS A 408 1.01 17.88 -19.23
CA LYS A 408 0.16 16.81 -18.65
C LYS A 408 0.30 15.46 -19.36
N GLU A 409 1.51 15.16 -19.82
CA GLU A 409 1.88 13.95 -20.57
C GLU A 409 2.79 13.03 -19.72
N LEU A 410 2.64 13.04 -18.39
CA LEU A 410 3.45 12.16 -17.54
C LEU A 410 3.11 10.69 -17.78
N GLY A 411 4.16 9.89 -18.01
CA GLY A 411 4.15 8.44 -17.84
C GLY A 411 4.89 8.01 -16.56
N TYR A 412 4.87 6.72 -16.27
CA TYR A 412 5.38 6.14 -15.03
C TYR A 412 6.88 6.38 -14.71
N GLU A 413 7.73 6.53 -15.73
CA GLU A 413 9.18 6.81 -15.58
C GLU A 413 9.55 8.23 -16.01
N SER A 414 8.62 9.17 -15.93
CA SER A 414 8.90 10.54 -16.36
C SER A 414 9.67 11.30 -15.30
N ASP A 415 10.78 11.91 -15.73
CA ASP A 415 11.45 12.94 -14.96
C ASP A 415 10.56 14.19 -14.86
N LEU A 416 10.74 14.97 -13.79
CA LEU A 416 10.05 16.26 -13.64
C LEU A 416 11.00 17.39 -14.02
N ASP A 417 10.72 18.01 -15.16
CA ASP A 417 11.35 19.26 -15.59
C ASP A 417 10.76 20.42 -14.78
N LEU A 418 11.52 20.96 -13.83
CA LEU A 418 11.04 22.01 -12.92
C LEU A 418 11.87 23.30 -13.02
N ILE A 419 11.21 24.44 -12.84
CA ILE A 419 11.86 25.69 -12.48
C ILE A 419 11.20 26.27 -11.22
N PHE A 420 11.95 27.08 -10.49
CA PHE A 420 11.50 27.66 -9.23
C PHE A 420 11.50 29.19 -9.29
N LEU A 421 10.37 29.78 -8.93
CA LEU A 421 10.17 31.23 -8.93
C LEU A 421 9.79 31.71 -7.52
N TYR A 422 10.21 32.91 -7.15
CA TYR A 422 9.73 33.59 -5.95
C TYR A 422 9.35 35.04 -6.22
N ASP A 423 8.50 35.60 -5.37
CA ASP A 423 8.03 36.99 -5.47
C ASP A 423 7.91 37.61 -4.07
N ASP A 424 9.03 38.17 -3.62
CA ASP A 424 9.25 38.55 -2.24
C ASP A 424 10.28 39.66 -2.08
N ASP A 425 9.87 40.77 -1.50
CA ASP A 425 10.69 41.96 -1.25
C ASP A 425 11.61 41.85 -0.03
N HIS A 426 11.60 40.72 0.70
CA HIS A 426 12.48 40.55 1.85
C HIS A 426 13.96 40.63 1.43
N PRO A 427 14.83 41.38 2.14
CA PRO A 427 16.23 41.57 1.73
C PRO A 427 17.03 40.27 1.54
N GLU A 428 16.73 39.26 2.35
CA GLU A 428 17.36 37.92 2.28
C GLU A 428 16.52 36.89 1.49
N ALA A 429 15.48 37.30 0.76
CA ALA A 429 14.57 36.40 0.05
C ALA A 429 15.33 35.43 -0.88
N ALA A 430 16.27 35.95 -1.67
CA ALA A 430 17.06 35.14 -2.59
C ALA A 430 17.81 34.00 -1.88
N GLU A 431 18.46 34.27 -0.73
CA GLU A 431 19.18 33.26 0.05
C GLU A 431 18.22 32.25 0.69
N ILE A 432 17.12 32.73 1.28
CA ILE A 432 16.11 31.90 1.94
C ILE A 432 15.46 30.94 0.94
N TYR A 433 15.01 31.44 -0.22
CA TYR A 433 14.38 30.60 -1.24
C TYR A 433 15.38 29.69 -1.96
N ALA A 434 16.65 30.09 -2.10
CA ALA A 434 17.69 29.19 -2.61
C ALA A 434 17.95 28.02 -1.64
N MET A 435 18.01 28.29 -0.33
CA MET A 435 18.12 27.25 0.69
C MET A 435 16.87 26.36 0.71
N PHE A 436 15.69 26.96 0.57
CA PHE A 436 14.43 26.23 0.50
C PHE A 436 14.38 25.29 -0.72
N ALA A 437 14.68 25.79 -1.91
CA ALA A 437 14.73 25.01 -3.15
C ALA A 437 15.72 23.84 -3.04
N ARG A 438 16.93 24.06 -2.48
CA ARG A 438 17.91 22.99 -2.24
C ARG A 438 17.35 21.89 -1.34
N ARG A 439 16.71 22.26 -0.23
CA ARG A 439 16.14 21.29 0.72
C ARG A 439 14.96 20.55 0.11
N LEU A 440 14.13 21.23 -0.69
CA LEU A 440 13.04 20.62 -1.45
C LEU A 440 13.58 19.59 -2.45
N LEU A 441 14.64 19.92 -3.21
CA LEU A 441 15.28 18.97 -4.14
C LEU A 441 15.82 17.73 -3.44
N THR A 442 16.46 17.89 -2.28
CA THR A 442 16.85 16.75 -1.44
C THR A 442 15.64 15.90 -1.07
N TRP A 443 14.55 16.53 -0.65
CA TRP A 443 13.31 15.83 -0.31
C TRP A 443 12.71 15.02 -1.45
N LEU A 444 12.75 15.53 -2.68
CA LEU A 444 12.19 14.88 -3.86
C LEU A 444 13.10 13.77 -4.41
N ASN A 445 14.42 14.01 -4.45
CA ASN A 445 15.37 13.14 -5.16
C ASN A 445 16.07 12.10 -4.26
N THR A 446 16.21 12.35 -2.95
CA THR A 446 16.97 11.44 -2.08
C THR A 446 16.35 10.04 -2.04
N GLN A 447 17.19 9.03 -2.24
CA GLN A 447 16.85 7.63 -2.08
C GLN A 447 16.72 7.31 -0.58
N THR A 448 15.55 6.81 -0.18
CA THR A 448 15.25 6.35 1.17
C THR A 448 14.94 4.85 1.18
N SER A 449 14.58 4.29 2.34
CA SER A 449 14.03 2.93 2.44
C SER A 449 12.72 2.74 1.67
N SER A 450 11.96 3.82 1.45
CA SER A 450 10.70 3.82 0.70
C SER A 450 10.86 4.16 -0.78
N GLY A 451 12.07 4.47 -1.24
CA GLY A 451 12.32 4.88 -2.64
C GLY A 451 12.78 6.33 -2.80
N LYS A 452 12.72 6.80 -4.05
CA LYS A 452 12.79 8.21 -4.45
C LYS A 452 11.40 8.64 -4.94
N LEU A 453 11.04 9.92 -4.77
CA LEU A 453 9.77 10.42 -5.33
C LEU A 453 9.89 10.63 -6.83
N PHE A 454 10.85 11.47 -7.23
CA PHE A 454 11.02 11.87 -8.62
C PHE A 454 12.51 12.07 -8.94
N GLU A 455 12.87 11.82 -10.19
CA GLU A 455 14.06 12.44 -10.78
C GLU A 455 13.69 13.86 -11.20
N ILE A 456 14.51 14.83 -10.82
CA ILE A 456 14.24 16.25 -11.09
C ILE A 456 15.28 16.79 -12.07
N ASP A 457 14.80 17.39 -13.16
CA ASP A 457 15.62 18.11 -14.12
C ASP A 457 15.35 19.62 -14.01
N LEU A 458 16.42 20.40 -13.85
CA LEU A 458 16.37 21.85 -13.70
C LEU A 458 17.03 22.59 -14.87
N ARG A 459 17.37 21.90 -15.97
CA ARG A 459 18.15 22.47 -17.07
C ARG A 459 17.41 23.53 -17.89
N LEU A 460 16.08 23.58 -17.79
CA LEU A 460 15.23 24.53 -18.51
C LEU A 460 15.04 25.88 -17.77
N ARG A 461 15.69 26.07 -16.62
CA ARG A 461 15.71 27.38 -15.93
C ARG A 461 16.56 28.39 -16.73
N PRO A 462 16.34 29.71 -16.53
CA PRO A 462 17.18 30.74 -17.14
C PRO A 462 18.68 30.47 -16.96
N ASP A 463 19.47 30.64 -18.03
CA ASP A 463 20.91 30.33 -18.09
C ASP A 463 21.27 28.84 -17.82
N GLY A 464 20.28 27.94 -17.82
CA GLY A 464 20.44 26.52 -17.62
C GLY A 464 21.26 26.19 -16.38
N ASN A 465 22.30 25.34 -16.52
CA ASN A 465 23.15 24.93 -15.41
C ASN A 465 23.99 26.07 -14.79
N ALA A 466 24.26 27.13 -15.54
CA ALA A 466 25.00 28.29 -15.06
C ALA A 466 24.10 29.27 -14.27
N GLY A 467 22.78 29.17 -14.47
CA GLY A 467 21.80 30.03 -13.80
C GLY A 467 21.52 29.65 -12.36
N LEU A 468 20.94 30.63 -11.64
CA LEU A 468 20.45 30.46 -10.27
C LEU A 468 19.42 29.32 -10.20
N MET A 469 19.42 28.61 -9.09
CA MET A 469 18.46 27.51 -8.86
C MET A 469 17.03 28.03 -8.70
N VAL A 470 16.87 29.23 -8.15
CA VAL A 470 15.61 29.93 -7.99
C VAL A 470 15.79 31.35 -8.51
N SER A 471 14.81 31.86 -9.26
CA SER A 471 14.82 33.22 -9.79
C SER A 471 13.67 34.02 -9.19
N SER A 472 13.86 35.34 -9.05
CA SER A 472 12.72 36.22 -8.79
C SER A 472 11.82 36.24 -10.03
N PHE A 473 10.53 36.49 -9.85
CA PHE A 473 9.59 36.60 -10.95
C PHE A 473 10.05 37.66 -11.97
N ASP A 474 10.49 38.82 -11.50
CA ASP A 474 10.90 39.93 -12.36
C ASP A 474 12.16 39.59 -13.18
N ALA A 475 13.13 38.89 -12.58
CA ALA A 475 14.31 38.41 -13.30
C ALA A 475 13.94 37.39 -14.38
N PHE A 476 13.02 36.48 -14.08
CA PHE A 476 12.50 35.52 -15.06
C PHE A 476 11.79 36.23 -16.22
N SER A 477 10.90 37.18 -15.93
CA SER A 477 10.19 37.96 -16.95
C SER A 477 11.16 38.74 -17.84
N GLY A 478 12.11 39.48 -17.24
CA GLY A 478 13.13 40.21 -18.00
C GLY A 478 13.97 39.30 -18.90
N TYR A 479 14.34 38.11 -18.43
CA TYR A 479 15.06 37.11 -19.22
C TYR A 479 14.23 36.60 -20.41
N GLN A 480 12.97 36.23 -20.19
CA GLN A 480 12.08 35.71 -21.24
C GLN A 480 11.72 36.76 -22.29
N ARG A 481 11.68 38.03 -21.90
CA ARG A 481 11.44 39.19 -22.78
C ARG A 481 12.69 39.70 -23.50
N ASN A 482 13.86 39.15 -23.21
CA ASN A 482 15.16 39.59 -23.73
C ASN A 482 15.48 41.06 -23.36
N GLU A 483 15.04 41.49 -22.18
CA GLU A 483 15.23 42.85 -21.63
C GLU A 483 16.48 42.95 -20.72
N THR A 484 17.26 41.87 -20.57
CA THR A 484 18.44 41.84 -19.71
C THR A 484 19.62 42.59 -20.32
N GLU A 485 20.16 43.57 -19.59
CA GLU A 485 21.37 44.30 -20.00
C GLU A 485 22.62 43.41 -19.93
N GLY A 486 23.27 43.16 -21.08
CA GLY A 486 24.58 42.49 -21.15
C GLY A 486 24.57 40.95 -21.14
N GLY A 487 23.40 40.32 -21.14
CA GLY A 487 23.23 38.86 -21.28
C GLY A 487 22.62 38.45 -22.62
N HIS A 488 22.67 37.15 -22.93
CA HIS A 488 21.77 36.58 -23.93
C HIS A 488 20.43 36.31 -23.22
N GLY A 489 19.35 36.95 -23.68
CA GLY A 489 18.00 36.58 -23.22
C GLY A 489 17.59 35.20 -23.74
N ALA A 490 16.35 34.81 -23.47
CA ALA A 490 15.79 33.54 -23.93
C ALA A 490 15.92 33.32 -25.46
N TRP A 491 16.49 32.17 -25.82
CA TRP A 491 16.58 31.69 -27.19
C TRP A 491 15.22 31.18 -27.70
N PRO A 492 15.01 31.13 -29.02
CA PRO A 492 13.75 30.62 -29.59
C PRO A 492 13.35 29.21 -29.10
N TRP A 493 14.33 28.33 -28.86
CA TRP A 493 14.05 26.98 -28.33
C TRP A 493 13.57 27.01 -26.87
N GLU A 494 13.97 28.00 -26.08
CA GLU A 494 13.47 28.18 -24.70
C GLU A 494 12.01 28.66 -24.72
N HIS A 495 11.65 29.54 -25.67
CA HIS A 495 10.26 29.90 -25.92
C HIS A 495 9.44 28.70 -26.42
N GLN A 496 10.02 27.81 -27.22
CA GLN A 496 9.36 26.54 -27.58
C GLN A 496 9.13 25.66 -26.36
N ALA A 497 10.11 25.53 -25.46
CA ALA A 497 9.94 24.79 -24.21
C ALA A 497 8.85 25.43 -23.32
N LEU A 498 8.76 26.76 -23.29
CA LEU A 498 7.73 27.52 -22.55
C LEU A 498 6.30 27.20 -23.03
N THR A 499 6.10 26.76 -24.28
CA THR A 499 4.77 26.31 -24.74
C THR A 499 4.23 25.15 -23.92
N ARG A 500 5.12 24.32 -23.37
CA ARG A 500 4.81 23.17 -22.51
C ARG A 500 5.08 23.45 -21.03
N ALA A 501 5.18 24.71 -20.62
CA ALA A 501 5.30 25.09 -19.23
C ALA A 501 3.94 25.43 -18.62
N ARG A 502 3.74 25.10 -17.34
CA ARG A 502 2.58 25.52 -16.56
C ARG A 502 2.91 25.65 -15.08
N PHE A 503 2.11 26.42 -14.35
CA PHE A 503 2.10 26.36 -12.90
C PHE A 503 1.73 24.95 -12.40
N SER A 504 2.51 24.42 -11.45
CA SER A 504 2.34 23.08 -10.88
C SER A 504 2.01 23.12 -9.39
N ALA A 505 2.80 23.83 -8.56
CA ALA A 505 2.60 23.90 -7.12
C ALA A 505 3.11 25.22 -6.50
N GLY A 506 2.63 25.56 -5.30
CA GLY A 506 3.06 26.74 -4.55
C GLY A 506 2.05 27.90 -4.55
N ASP A 507 2.55 29.14 -4.49
CA ASP A 507 1.71 30.34 -4.44
C ASP A 507 0.94 30.54 -5.76
N SER A 508 -0.39 30.45 -5.70
CA SER A 508 -1.27 30.57 -6.87
C SER A 508 -1.28 31.96 -7.49
N GLY A 509 -0.93 33.00 -6.72
CA GLY A 509 -0.80 34.37 -7.22
C GLY A 509 0.42 34.51 -8.12
N ILE A 510 1.56 33.93 -7.73
CA ILE A 510 2.74 33.83 -8.60
C ILE A 510 2.43 32.96 -9.83
N GLY A 511 1.71 31.85 -9.62
CA GLY A 511 1.24 30.98 -10.72
C GLY A 511 0.41 31.74 -11.76
N ALA A 512 -0.56 32.54 -11.34
CA ALA A 512 -1.37 33.35 -12.24
C ALA A 512 -0.53 34.40 -13.00
N ARG A 513 0.43 35.05 -12.33
CA ARG A 513 1.38 35.96 -12.98
C ARG A 513 2.24 35.24 -14.01
N PHE A 514 2.70 34.03 -13.70
CA PHE A 514 3.50 33.20 -14.60
C PHE A 514 2.72 32.85 -15.87
N GLU A 515 1.47 32.42 -15.76
CA GLU A 515 0.64 32.09 -16.92
C GLU A 515 0.41 33.30 -17.83
N ALA A 516 0.17 34.48 -17.24
CA ALA A 516 0.03 35.73 -18.01
C ALA A 516 1.33 36.11 -18.72
N GLU A 517 2.48 35.94 -18.06
CA GLU A 517 3.79 36.21 -18.65
C GLU A 517 4.11 35.24 -19.78
N ARG A 518 3.82 33.96 -19.58
CA ARG A 518 3.95 32.91 -20.59
C ARG A 518 3.10 33.24 -21.81
N GLU A 519 1.83 33.60 -21.62
CA GLU A 519 0.93 33.98 -22.71
C GLU A 519 1.49 35.19 -23.49
N TYR A 520 1.94 36.23 -22.78
CA TYR A 520 2.56 37.40 -23.39
C TYR A 520 3.76 37.03 -24.26
N VAL A 521 4.73 36.29 -23.72
CA VAL A 521 5.96 35.87 -24.44
C VAL A 521 5.63 35.01 -25.66
N LEU A 522 4.66 34.10 -25.55
CA LEU A 522 4.24 33.24 -26.66
C LEU A 522 3.52 34.02 -27.76
N MET A 523 2.79 35.09 -27.42
CA MET A 523 2.07 35.94 -28.37
C MET A 523 2.91 37.07 -28.98
N GLN A 524 4.19 37.22 -28.60
CA GLN A 524 5.06 38.23 -29.20
C GLN A 524 5.19 38.04 -30.72
N PRO A 525 5.23 39.15 -31.50
CA PRO A 525 5.44 39.08 -32.94
C PRO A 525 6.84 38.53 -33.22
N ARG A 526 6.93 37.54 -34.11
CA ARG A 526 8.20 36.92 -34.50
C ARG A 526 8.46 37.11 -35.99
N ASP A 527 9.69 37.49 -36.30
CA ASP A 527 10.18 37.63 -37.67
C ASP A 527 10.51 36.24 -38.23
N GLY A 528 9.71 35.75 -39.17
CA GLY A 528 9.85 34.43 -39.77
C GLY A 528 11.17 34.23 -40.52
N ASP A 529 11.80 35.31 -41.01
CA ASP A 529 13.07 35.24 -41.75
C ASP A 529 14.27 35.08 -40.81
N LYS A 530 14.15 35.50 -39.53
CA LYS A 530 15.17 35.30 -38.48
C LYS A 530 15.06 33.94 -37.78
N LEU A 531 13.99 33.20 -38.02
CA LEU A 531 13.68 31.91 -37.38
C LEU A 531 13.88 30.70 -38.30
N ARG A 532 14.20 30.90 -39.58
CA ARG A 532 14.38 29.85 -40.59
C ARG A 532 15.83 29.38 -40.72
#